data_AF-A0A966DR15-F1
#
_entry.id   AF-A0A966DR15-F1
#
_cell.length_a   1.000
_cell.length_b   1.000
_cell.length_c   1.000
_cell.angle_alpha   90.00
_cell.angle_beta   90.00
_cell.angle_gamma   90.00
#
_symmetry.space_group_name_H-M   'P 1'
#
loop_
_entity.id
_entity.type
_entity.pdbx_description
1 polymer ?
#
loop_
_entity_poly.entity_id
_entity_poly.type
_entity_poly.pdbx_seq_one_letter_code
_entity_poly.pdbx_strand_id
1 'polypeptide(L)' 'VRVEAFARCNGKTGIEMEALTAASIALLTIYDMCKAVDKKMIISEIKVIEKTKK' A
#
# COMPACT_ATOMS: atom_id res chain seq x y z
N VAL A 1 8.28 -7.13 6.02
CA VAL A 1 7.87 -5.80 6.52
C VAL A 1 6.35 -5.68 6.33
N ARG A 2 5.61 -5.11 7.29
CA ARG A 2 4.17 -4.82 7.14
C ARG A 2 3.99 -3.33 6.86
N VAL A 3 3.17 -2.99 5.87
CA VAL A 3 2.83 -1.61 5.52
C VAL A 3 1.33 -1.42 5.67
N GLU A 4 0.93 -0.35 6.35
CA GLU A 4 -0.46 0.09 6.44
C GLU A 4 -0.55 1.52 5.90
N ALA A 5 -1.52 1.76 5.03
CA ALA A 5 -1.78 3.06 4.43
C ALA A 5 -3.22 3.50 4.73
N PHE A 6 -3.36 4.75 5.16
CA PHE A 6 -4.65 5.38 5.42
C PHE A 6 -4.82 6.59 4.50
N ALA A 7 -5.99 6.70 3.87
CA ALA A 7 -6.35 7.84 3.03
C ALA A 7 -7.72 8.39 3.45
N ARG A 8 -7.86 9.72 3.44
CA ARG A 8 -9.11 10.45 3.73
C ARG A 8 -9.29 11.59 2.74
N CYS A 9 -10.48 11.72 2.17
CA CYS A 9 -10.86 12.88 1.36
C CYS A 9 -12.32 13.27 1.62
N ASN A 10 -12.66 14.52 1.31
CA ASN A 10 -14.05 14.96 1.17
C ASN A 10 -14.38 14.94 -0.32
N GLY A 11 -14.96 13.83 -0.80
CA GLY A 11 -15.19 13.60 -2.22
C GLY A 11 -16.43 12.74 -2.47
N LYS A 12 -16.90 12.74 -3.72
CA LYS A 12 -18.07 11.95 -4.14
C LYS A 12 -17.73 10.49 -4.46
N THR A 13 -16.44 10.16 -4.58
CA THR A 13 -15.93 8.84 -4.93
C THR A 13 -15.20 8.21 -3.75
N GLY A 14 -15.13 6.87 -3.73
CA GLY A 14 -14.23 6.17 -2.81
C GLY A 14 -12.78 6.44 -3.15
N ILE A 15 -11.90 6.30 -2.15
CA ILE A 15 -10.45 6.51 -2.27
C ILE A 15 -9.63 5.29 -1.83
N GLU A 16 -10.19 4.10 -2.02
CA GLU A 16 -9.49 2.83 -1.79
C GLU A 16 -8.22 2.70 -2.64
N MET A 17 -8.25 3.26 -3.86
CA MET A 17 -7.12 3.17 -4.80
C MET A 17 -5.93 3.99 -4.32
N GLU A 18 -6.15 5.12 -3.68
CA GLU A 18 -5.13 5.99 -3.10
C GLU A 18 -4.42 5.28 -1.95
N ALA A 19 -5.16 4.62 -1.06
CA ALA A 19 -4.59 3.83 0.02
C ALA A 19 -3.81 2.61 -0.52
N LEU A 20 -4.37 1.86 -1.47
CA LEU A 20 -3.71 0.70 -2.08
C LEU A 20 -2.45 1.09 -2.85
N THR A 21 -2.49 2.23 -3.55
CA THR A 21 -1.35 2.75 -4.30
C THR A 21 -0.24 3.20 -3.35
N ALA A 22 -0.58 3.91 -2.27
CA ALA A 22 0.40 4.31 -1.26
C ALA A 22 1.09 3.08 -0.62
N ALA A 23 0.33 2.06 -0.23
CA ALA A 23 0.90 0.82 0.31
C ALA A 23 1.79 0.09 -0.70
N SER A 24 1.35 0.01 -1.96
CA SER A 24 2.10 -0.67 -3.04
C SER A 24 3.42 0.04 -3.32
N ILE A 25 3.40 1.38 -3.45
CA ILE A 25 4.60 2.17 -3.70
C ILE A 25 5.56 2.05 -2.52
N ALA A 26 5.09 2.15 -1.27
CA ALA A 26 5.95 1.98 -0.10
C ALA A 26 6.64 0.60 -0.08
N LEU A 27 5.92 -0.48 -0.41
CA LEU A 27 6.49 -1.82 -0.51
C LEU A 27 7.49 -1.94 -1.67
N LEU A 28 7.21 -1.32 -2.82
CA LEU A 28 8.14 -1.26 -3.96
C LEU A 28 9.40 -0.46 -3.62
N THR A 29 9.29 0.63 -2.87
CA THR A 29 10.44 1.40 -2.39
C THR A 29 11.29 0.56 -1.45
N ILE A 30 10.69 -0.18 -0.51
CA ILE A 30 11.43 -1.11 0.37
C ILE A 30 12.12 -2.19 -0.46
N TYR A 31 11.43 -2.75 -1.46
CA TYR A 31 12.03 -3.72 -2.36
C TYR A 31 13.26 -3.13 -3.05
N ASP A 32 13.16 -1.91 -3.59
CA ASP A 32 14.26 -1.23 -4.27
C ASP A 32 15.49 -1.06 -3.36
N MET A 33 15.28 -0.72 -2.09
CA MET A 33 16.33 -0.56 -1.10
C MET A 33 17.01 -1.89 -0.72
N CYS A 34 16.31 -3.01 -0.81
CA CYS A 34 16.78 -4.31 -0.33
C CYS A 34 17.12 -5.32 -1.45
N LYS A 35 16.79 -5.04 -2.72
CA LYS A 35 16.94 -5.98 -3.85
C LYS A 35 18.37 -6.46 -4.10
N ALA A 36 19.38 -5.73 -3.64
CA ALA A 36 20.77 -6.13 -3.75
C ALA A 36 21.14 -7.24 -2.74
N VAL A 37 20.46 -7.28 -1.60
CA VAL A 37 20.70 -8.24 -0.51
C VAL A 37 19.91 -9.52 -0.73
N ASP A 38 18.62 -9.39 -1.08
CA ASP A 38 17.75 -10.53 -1.35
C ASP A 38 16.88 -10.28 -2.58
N LYS A 39 17.04 -11.15 -3.59
CA LYS A 39 16.27 -11.10 -4.85
C LYS A 39 14.99 -11.93 -4.83
N LYS A 40 14.75 -12.70 -3.76
CA LYS A 40 13.58 -13.56 -3.60
C LYS A 40 12.48 -12.95 -2.74
N MET A 41 12.63 -11.67 -2.34
CA MET A 41 11.58 -10.96 -1.61
C MET A 41 10.26 -11.00 -2.38
N ILE A 42 9.16 -11.17 -1.66
CA ILE A 42 7.81 -11.23 -2.25
C ILE A 42 6.97 -10.12 -1.61
N ILE A 43 6.33 -9.32 -2.45
CA ILE A 43 5.26 -8.42 -2.05
C ILE A 43 3.95 -9.19 -2.16
N SER A 44 3.21 -9.33 -1.07
CA SER A 44 1.97 -10.10 -1.01
C SER A 44 0.93 -9.43 -0.11
N GLU A 45 -0.31 -9.93 -0.19
CA GLU A 45 -1.43 -9.54 0.70
C GLU A 45 -1.81 -8.05 0.69
N ILE A 46 -1.63 -7.37 -0.45
CA ILE A 46 -2.13 -6.00 -0.62
C ILE A 46 -3.66 -6.04 -0.70
N LYS A 47 -4.34 -5.52 0.32
CA LYS A 47 -5.80 -5.52 0.44
C LYS A 47 -6.29 -4.32 1.24
N VAL A 48 -7.54 -3.92 1.02
CA VAL A 48 -8.24 -2.93 1.86
C VAL A 48 -8.65 -3.62 3.16
N ILE A 49 -8.23 -3.06 4.31
CA ILE A 49 -8.55 -3.59 5.65
C ILE A 49 -9.86 -3.00 6.16
N GLU A 50 -10.05 -1.69 5.95
CA GLU A 50 -11.24 -0.96 6.38
C GLU A 50 -11.57 0.12 5.34
N LYS A 51 -12.87 0.34 5.10
CA LYS A 51 -13.37 1.49 4.34
C LYS A 51 -14.61 2.03 5.05
N THR A 52 -14.51 3.26 5.54
CA THR A 52 -15.64 3.96 6.14
C THR A 52 -16.21 4.98 5.15
N LYS A 53 -17.51 4.88 4.85
CA LYS A 53 -18.27 5.88 4.09
C LYS A 53 -19.24 6.55 5.05
N LYS A 54 -19.12 7.88 5.19
CA LYS A 54 -20.14 8.70 5.85
C LYS A 54 -21.26 9.03 4.87
#